data_AF-A0A3S5CJC8-F1
#
_entry.id   AF-A0A3S5CJC8-F1
#
_cell.length_a   1.000
_cell.length_b   1.000
_cell.length_c   1.000
_cell.angle_alpha   90.00
_cell.angle_beta   90.00
_cell.angle_gamma   90.00
#
_symmetry.space_group_name_H-M   'P 1'
#
loop_
_entity.id
_entity.type
_entity.pdbx_description
1 polymer ?
#
loop_
_entity_poly.entity_id
_entity_poly.type
_entity_poly.pdbx_seq_one_letter_code
_entity_poly.pdbx_strand_id
1 'polypeptide(L)'
;MLYPTIVFGVGFVLNFFLIAKGSSASVPFTTMLALFALWWCISVPLVFFGFYFGYRKRPYEQPVRTNQIPRAVPDQKWHHNLFISTLFTGMVPFGAAFIELFYIFTAIWERHFYYLFGFLFIVFIIIVISVAEIAVIVVYFQLCHEDYRWWWRTFITSGGSALYVFGYTVFFYLTKLEITEFVPSVIYFGYSLLMVITSWILTGAIGVYAALIFLQKIYAAIKID
;
A
#
# COMPACT_ATOMS: atom_id res chain seq x y z
N MET A 1 -13.25 4.09 -3.71
CA MET A 1 -13.09 5.34 -4.49
C MET A 1 -11.83 6.13 -4.15
N LEU A 2 -11.32 6.07 -2.91
CA LEU A 2 -10.16 6.85 -2.48
C LEU A 2 -8.92 6.67 -3.36
N TYR A 3 -8.46 5.43 -3.57
CA TYR A 3 -7.23 5.17 -4.33
C TYR A 3 -7.28 5.65 -5.80
N PRO A 4 -8.31 5.32 -6.60
CA PRO A 4 -8.37 5.85 -7.96
C PRO A 4 -8.50 7.38 -8.02
N THR A 5 -9.16 8.00 -7.03
CA THR A 5 -9.22 9.48 -6.95
C THR A 5 -7.83 10.09 -6.74
N ILE A 6 -6.97 9.47 -5.93
CA ILE A 6 -5.57 9.89 -5.76
C ILE A 6 -4.82 9.77 -7.09
N VAL A 7 -4.93 8.64 -7.79
CA VAL A 7 -4.26 8.41 -9.07
C VAL A 7 -4.67 9.46 -10.11
N PHE A 8 -5.97 9.70 -10.27
CA PHE A 8 -6.48 10.73 -11.18
C PHE A 8 -6.07 12.14 -10.75
N GLY A 9 -6.13 12.46 -9.46
CA GLY A 9 -5.74 13.78 -8.94
C GLY A 9 -4.26 14.08 -9.21
N VAL A 10 -3.36 13.15 -8.91
CA VAL A 10 -1.93 13.32 -9.18
C VAL A 10 -1.68 13.39 -10.68
N GLY A 11 -2.28 12.50 -11.48
CA GLY A 11 -2.15 12.52 -12.94
C GLY A 11 -2.61 13.85 -13.55
N PHE A 12 -3.71 14.42 -13.07
CA PHE A 12 -4.22 15.71 -13.51
C PHE A 12 -3.25 16.86 -13.19
N VAL A 13 -2.72 16.88 -11.95
CA VAL A 13 -1.73 17.89 -11.52
C VAL A 13 -0.45 17.79 -12.36
N LEU A 14 0.07 16.58 -12.57
CA LEU A 14 1.25 16.36 -13.40
C LEU A 14 1.03 16.78 -14.85
N ASN A 15 -0.18 16.52 -15.39
CA ASN A 15 -0.52 16.92 -16.74
C ASN A 15 -0.54 18.45 -16.91
N PHE A 16 -0.94 19.21 -15.89
CA PHE A 16 -0.86 20.68 -15.93
C PHE A 16 0.59 21.17 -16.13
N PHE A 17 1.56 20.56 -15.45
CA PHE A 17 2.99 20.88 -15.64
C PHE A 17 3.50 20.47 -17.04
N LEU A 18 3.02 19.35 -17.59
CA LEU A 18 3.35 18.91 -18.94
C LEU A 18 2.83 19.88 -20.01
N ILE A 19 1.60 20.37 -19.86
CA ILE A 19 1.00 21.38 -20.73
C ILE A 19 1.79 22.68 -20.66
N ALA A 20 2.15 23.14 -19.45
CA ALA A 20 2.93 24.37 -19.26
C ALA A 20 4.31 24.33 -19.95
N LYS A 21 4.94 23.14 -20.04
CA LYS A 21 6.20 22.94 -20.76
C LYS A 21 6.04 22.69 -22.27
N GLY A 22 4.81 22.62 -22.78
CA GLY A 22 4.55 22.27 -24.19
C GLY A 22 5.03 20.88 -24.57
N SER A 23 5.09 19.94 -23.61
CA SER A 23 5.63 18.61 -23.86
C SER A 23 4.69 17.78 -24.73
N SER A 24 5.24 17.02 -25.67
CA SER A 24 4.48 16.05 -26.50
C SER A 24 3.83 14.92 -25.67
N ALA A 25 4.26 14.75 -24.42
CA ALA A 25 3.64 13.81 -23.47
C ALA A 25 2.41 14.42 -22.75
N SER A 26 2.07 15.69 -23.01
CA SER A 26 0.87 16.30 -22.44
C SER A 26 -0.39 15.65 -23.01
N VAL A 27 -1.32 15.33 -22.12
CA VAL A 27 -2.61 14.76 -22.47
C VAL A 27 -3.58 15.92 -22.74
N PRO A 28 -4.20 16.00 -23.93
CA PRO A 28 -5.18 17.03 -24.24
C PRO A 28 -6.31 17.10 -23.20
N PHE A 29 -6.85 18.30 -22.96
CA PHE A 29 -7.91 18.48 -21.97
C PHE A 29 -9.12 17.57 -22.22
N THR A 30 -9.51 17.40 -23.50
CA THR A 30 -10.63 16.54 -23.90
C THR A 30 -10.40 15.08 -23.57
N THR A 31 -9.18 14.56 -23.78
CA THR A 31 -8.86 13.16 -23.45
C THR A 31 -8.78 12.96 -21.96
N MET A 32 -8.32 13.96 -21.19
CA MET A 32 -8.33 13.92 -19.73
C MET A 32 -9.77 13.87 -19.17
N LEU A 33 -10.70 14.64 -19.74
CA LEU A 33 -12.12 14.59 -19.38
C LEU A 33 -12.74 13.24 -19.77
N ALA A 34 -12.39 12.70 -20.94
CA ALA A 34 -12.83 11.37 -21.37
C ALA A 34 -12.34 10.25 -20.43
N LEU A 35 -11.07 10.30 -20.01
CA LEU A 35 -10.50 9.34 -19.05
C LEU A 35 -11.20 9.42 -17.69
N PHE A 36 -11.47 10.63 -17.20
CA PHE A 36 -12.21 10.85 -15.97
C PHE A 36 -13.65 10.31 -16.07
N ALA A 37 -14.36 10.64 -17.16
CA ALA A 37 -15.72 10.16 -17.40
C ALA A 37 -15.77 8.63 -17.52
N LEU A 38 -14.84 8.01 -18.24
CA LEU A 38 -14.73 6.57 -18.36
C LEU A 38 -14.51 5.91 -16.98
N TRP A 39 -13.59 6.44 -16.18
CA TRP A 39 -13.35 5.94 -14.83
C TRP A 39 -14.57 6.09 -13.93
N TRP A 40 -15.23 7.24 -13.95
CA TRP A 40 -16.39 7.53 -13.09
C TRP A 40 -17.59 6.67 -13.49
N CYS A 41 -17.91 6.61 -14.79
CA CYS A 41 -19.00 5.82 -15.35
C CYS A 41 -18.83 4.31 -15.15
N ILE A 42 -17.60 3.80 -15.05
CA ILE A 42 -17.36 2.37 -14.79
C ILE A 42 -17.28 2.10 -13.28
N SER A 43 -16.49 2.89 -12.54
CA SER A 43 -16.18 2.58 -11.14
C SER A 43 -17.38 2.80 -10.22
N VAL A 44 -18.16 3.86 -10.43
CA VAL A 44 -19.32 4.18 -9.59
C VAL A 44 -20.36 3.06 -9.62
N PRO A 45 -20.90 2.63 -10.78
CA PRO A 45 -21.87 1.55 -10.79
C PRO A 45 -21.28 0.23 -10.29
N LEU A 46 -19.99 -0.05 -10.55
CA LEU A 46 -19.36 -1.27 -10.05
C LEU A 46 -19.26 -1.29 -8.52
N VAL A 47 -18.97 -0.15 -7.88
CA VAL A 47 -18.99 -0.02 -6.42
C VAL A 47 -20.40 -0.13 -5.86
N PHE A 48 -21.41 0.47 -6.51
CA PHE A 48 -22.81 0.30 -6.11
C PHE A 48 -23.26 -1.16 -6.23
N PHE A 49 -22.85 -1.86 -7.28
CA PHE A 49 -23.12 -3.28 -7.46
C PHE A 49 -22.46 -4.10 -6.34
N GLY A 50 -21.18 -3.85 -6.07
CA GLY A 50 -20.45 -4.47 -4.95
C GLY A 50 -21.10 -4.21 -3.59
N PHE A 51 -21.56 -2.98 -3.35
CA PHE A 51 -22.30 -2.61 -2.13
C PHE A 51 -23.63 -3.35 -2.03
N TYR A 52 -24.39 -3.45 -3.13
CA TYR A 52 -25.68 -4.15 -3.16
C TYR A 52 -25.55 -5.64 -2.78
N PHE A 53 -24.53 -6.34 -3.30
CA PHE A 53 -24.24 -7.72 -2.89
C PHE A 53 -23.65 -7.80 -1.48
N GLY A 54 -22.79 -6.85 -1.11
CA GLY A 54 -22.18 -6.78 0.21
C GLY A 54 -23.21 -6.61 1.33
N TYR A 55 -24.21 -5.76 1.13
CA TYR A 55 -25.28 -5.50 2.10
C TYR A 55 -26.18 -6.72 2.34
N ARG A 56 -26.35 -7.58 1.32
CA ARG A 56 -27.12 -8.82 1.43
C ARG A 56 -26.35 -9.96 2.11
N LYS A 57 -25.03 -9.83 2.23
CA LYS A 57 -24.19 -10.83 2.89
C LYS A 57 -24.39 -10.71 4.40
N ARG A 58 -24.50 -11.85 5.09
CA ARG A 58 -24.57 -11.87 6.56
C ARG A 58 -23.33 -11.19 7.16
N PRO A 59 -23.47 -10.44 8.27
CA PRO A 59 -22.35 -9.89 8.99
C PRO A 59 -21.34 -10.98 9.34
N TYR A 60 -20.06 -10.64 9.37
CA TYR A 60 -19.03 -11.57 9.84
C TYR A 60 -19.26 -11.87 11.32
N GLU A 61 -19.58 -13.13 11.63
CA GLU A 61 -19.72 -13.59 13.01
C GLU A 61 -18.35 -13.59 13.69
N GLN A 62 -18.25 -12.91 14.83
CA GLN A 62 -17.04 -12.94 15.64
C GLN A 62 -17.01 -14.27 16.39
N PRO A 63 -15.85 -14.98 16.41
CA PRO A 63 -15.75 -16.29 17.05
C PRO A 63 -15.96 -16.24 18.57
N VAL A 64 -15.86 -15.06 19.19
CA VAL A 64 -15.97 -14.88 20.64
C VAL A 64 -16.87 -13.67 20.95
N ARG A 65 -17.65 -13.78 22.02
CA ARG A 65 -18.44 -12.65 22.54
C ARG A 65 -17.51 -11.61 23.15
N THR A 66 -17.59 -10.37 22.67
CA THR A 66 -16.82 -9.25 23.20
C THR A 66 -17.54 -8.60 24.38
N ASN A 67 -16.79 -8.12 25.36
CA ASN A 67 -17.35 -7.35 26.47
C ASN A 67 -17.67 -5.92 26.00
N GLN A 68 -18.74 -5.31 26.50
CA GLN A 68 -19.17 -3.96 26.11
C GLN A 68 -18.24 -2.86 26.64
N ILE A 69 -17.58 -3.12 27.78
CA ILE A 69 -16.63 -2.18 28.38
C ILE A 69 -15.22 -2.55 27.91
N PRO A 70 -14.52 -1.66 27.18
CA PRO A 70 -13.15 -1.89 26.77
C PRO A 70 -12.25 -1.98 28.01
N ARG A 71 -11.46 -3.05 28.09
CA ARG A 71 -10.42 -3.19 29.13
C ARG A 71 -9.37 -2.09 28.94
N ALA A 72 -8.85 -1.54 30.04
CA ALA A 72 -7.73 -0.61 29.99
C ALA A 72 -6.49 -1.32 29.40
N VAL A 73 -5.83 -0.70 28.42
CA VAL A 73 -4.61 -1.23 27.81
C VAL A 73 -3.41 -0.85 28.69
N PRO A 74 -2.55 -1.79 29.09
CA PRO A 74 -1.37 -1.49 29.89
C PRO A 74 -0.39 -0.58 29.12
N ASP A 75 0.45 0.14 29.87
CA ASP A 75 1.48 1.01 29.30
C ASP A 75 2.45 0.20 28.44
N GLN A 76 2.59 0.62 27.18
CA GLN A 76 3.41 -0.07 26.21
C GLN A 76 4.87 0.33 26.35
N LYS A 77 5.77 -0.66 26.27
CA LYS A 77 7.22 -0.43 26.29
C LYS A 77 7.65 0.34 25.03
N TRP A 78 8.73 1.09 25.11
CA TRP A 78 9.21 1.96 24.03
C TRP A 78 9.44 1.26 22.69
N HIS A 79 9.90 0.00 22.71
CA HIS A 79 10.09 -0.81 21.49
C HIS A 79 8.79 -1.14 20.76
N HIS A 80 7.66 -1.05 21.45
CA HIS A 80 6.33 -1.28 20.91
C HIS A 80 5.71 0.02 20.35
N ASN A 81 6.49 1.11 20.25
CA ASN A 81 6.05 2.31 19.54
C ASN A 81 5.76 1.99 18.08
N LEU A 82 4.64 2.51 17.58
CA LEU A 82 4.16 2.31 16.21
C LEU A 82 5.25 2.63 15.17
N PHE A 83 5.96 3.73 15.36
CA PHE A 83 7.00 4.19 14.44
C PHE A 83 8.17 3.20 14.36
N ILE A 84 8.71 2.79 15.51
CA ILE A 84 9.82 1.84 15.59
C ILE A 84 9.42 0.50 14.99
N SER A 85 8.24 0.00 15.36
CA SER A 85 7.69 -1.23 14.81
C SER A 85 7.58 -1.16 13.28
N THR A 86 7.08 -0.04 12.73
CA THR A 86 6.88 0.14 11.29
C THR A 86 8.19 0.12 10.50
N LEU A 87 9.25 0.68 11.06
CA LEU A 87 10.58 0.62 10.44
C LEU A 87 11.09 -0.82 10.39
N PHE A 88 11.11 -1.53 11.52
CA PHE A 88 11.60 -2.92 11.53
C PHE A 88 10.79 -3.86 10.63
N THR A 89 9.46 -3.71 10.62
CA THR A 89 8.56 -4.57 9.82
C THR A 89 8.67 -4.29 8.33
N GLY A 90 8.98 -3.06 7.93
CA GLY A 90 9.12 -2.67 6.53
C GLY A 90 10.41 -3.17 5.87
N MET A 91 11.45 -3.47 6.66
CA MET A 91 12.78 -3.81 6.15
C MET A 91 12.79 -5.14 5.37
N VAL A 92 12.12 -6.17 5.88
CA VAL A 92 12.07 -7.51 5.28
C VAL A 92 11.37 -7.52 3.90
N PRO A 93 10.11 -7.03 3.77
CA PRO A 93 9.42 -7.00 2.47
C PRO A 93 10.10 -6.06 1.47
N PHE A 94 10.76 -4.99 1.95
CA PHE A 94 11.59 -4.16 1.08
C PHE A 94 12.80 -4.93 0.56
N GLY A 95 13.50 -5.68 1.42
CA GLY A 95 14.64 -6.51 1.01
C GLY A 95 14.27 -7.54 -0.06
N ALA A 96 13.12 -8.20 0.09
CA ALA A 96 12.60 -9.13 -0.91
C ALA A 96 12.26 -8.46 -2.26
N ALA A 97 11.83 -7.20 -2.23
CA ALA A 97 11.49 -6.42 -3.41
C ALA A 97 12.67 -5.65 -4.03
N PHE A 98 13.82 -5.57 -3.36
CA PHE A 98 14.86 -4.58 -3.65
C PHE A 98 15.44 -4.69 -5.06
N ILE A 99 15.83 -5.91 -5.47
CA ILE A 99 16.42 -6.16 -6.79
C ILE A 99 15.41 -5.82 -7.89
N GLU A 100 14.14 -6.18 -7.65
CA GLU A 100 13.08 -5.96 -8.62
C GLU A 100 12.73 -4.48 -8.75
N LEU A 101 12.69 -3.77 -7.62
CA LEU A 101 12.52 -2.32 -7.59
C LEU A 101 13.61 -1.61 -8.41
N PHE A 102 14.87 -2.07 -8.33
CA PHE A 102 15.96 -1.54 -9.16
C PHE A 102 15.68 -1.73 -10.66
N TYR A 103 15.28 -2.92 -11.09
CA TYR A 103 14.98 -3.16 -12.50
C TYR A 103 13.78 -2.35 -13.00
N ILE A 104 12.73 -2.19 -12.18
CA ILE A 104 11.57 -1.37 -12.50
C ILE A 104 11.98 0.09 -12.67
N PHE A 105 12.76 0.65 -11.74
CA PHE A 105 13.19 2.05 -11.81
C PHE A 105 14.09 2.30 -13.02
N THR A 106 15.05 1.42 -13.27
CA THR A 106 15.91 1.47 -14.46
C THR A 106 15.08 1.38 -15.75
N ALA A 107 14.08 0.50 -15.81
CA ALA A 107 13.25 0.36 -17.00
C ALA A 107 12.38 1.61 -17.28
N ILE A 108 11.72 2.15 -16.24
CA ILE A 108 10.84 3.31 -16.36
C ILE A 108 11.63 4.57 -16.71
N TRP A 109 12.77 4.80 -16.04
CA TRP A 109 13.47 6.09 -16.10
C TRP A 109 14.66 6.11 -17.06
N GLU A 110 15.40 5.00 -17.21
CA GLU A 110 16.56 4.90 -18.12
C GLU A 110 16.18 4.33 -19.51
N ARG A 111 14.87 4.14 -19.79
CA ARG A 111 14.31 3.65 -21.06
C ARG A 111 14.81 2.26 -21.47
N HIS A 112 15.13 1.41 -20.50
CA HIS A 112 15.43 0.00 -20.75
C HIS A 112 14.14 -0.83 -20.81
N PHE A 113 14.09 -1.79 -21.73
CA PHE A 113 12.96 -2.71 -21.82
C PHE A 113 13.02 -3.71 -20.66
N TYR A 114 11.91 -3.83 -19.94
CA TYR A 114 11.75 -4.81 -18.88
C TYR A 114 11.30 -6.17 -19.48
N TYR A 115 12.16 -7.18 -19.47
CA TYR A 115 11.91 -8.48 -20.12
C TYR A 115 11.44 -9.59 -19.16
N LEU A 116 11.56 -9.42 -17.85
CA LEU A 116 11.42 -10.50 -16.87
C LEU A 116 10.06 -10.51 -16.14
N PHE A 117 8.95 -10.35 -16.86
CA PHE A 117 7.61 -10.30 -16.24
C PHE A 117 7.24 -11.54 -15.39
N GLY A 118 7.75 -12.73 -15.75
CA GLY A 118 7.54 -13.95 -14.96
C GLY A 118 8.25 -13.91 -13.60
N PHE A 119 9.44 -13.29 -13.54
CA PHE A 119 10.18 -13.13 -12.30
C PHE A 119 9.51 -12.10 -11.38
N LEU A 120 9.03 -10.98 -11.95
CA LEU A 120 8.21 -9.98 -11.22
C LEU A 120 7.03 -10.63 -10.49
N PHE A 121 6.33 -11.55 -11.15
CA PHE A 121 5.19 -12.23 -10.55
C PHE A 121 5.58 -13.11 -9.35
N ILE A 122 6.71 -13.81 -9.45
CA ILE A 122 7.25 -14.61 -8.33
C ILE A 122 7.63 -13.70 -7.16
N VAL A 123 8.33 -12.59 -7.42
CA VAL A 123 8.70 -11.60 -6.39
C VAL A 123 7.45 -11.02 -5.74
N PHE A 124 6.40 -10.73 -6.52
CA PHE A 124 5.12 -10.27 -5.97
C PHE A 124 4.50 -11.28 -4.99
N ILE A 125 4.52 -12.58 -5.31
CA ILE A 125 4.06 -13.63 -4.38
C ILE A 125 4.90 -13.65 -3.11
N ILE A 126 6.23 -13.56 -3.23
CA ILE A 126 7.14 -13.53 -2.08
C ILE A 126 6.83 -12.32 -1.19
N ILE A 127 6.58 -11.15 -1.77
CA ILE A 127 6.18 -9.95 -1.03
C ILE A 127 4.86 -10.18 -0.29
N VAL A 128 3.84 -10.76 -0.93
CA VAL A 128 2.55 -11.05 -0.29
C VAL A 128 2.73 -11.97 0.92
N ILE A 129 3.51 -13.04 0.78
CA ILE A 129 3.79 -13.98 1.87
C ILE A 129 4.55 -13.26 3.00
N SER A 130 5.61 -12.52 2.66
CA SER A 130 6.46 -11.82 3.64
C SER A 130 5.66 -10.79 4.45
N VAL A 131 4.81 -10.02 3.77
CA VAL A 131 3.93 -9.04 4.41
C VAL A 131 2.89 -9.71 5.30
N ALA A 132 2.33 -10.84 4.87
CA ALA A 132 1.37 -11.59 5.66
C ALA A 132 2.02 -12.17 6.93
N GLU A 133 3.20 -12.77 6.83
CA GLU A 133 3.95 -13.32 7.98
C GLU A 133 4.26 -12.24 9.02
N ILE A 134 4.78 -11.10 8.58
CA ILE A 134 5.13 -9.99 9.49
C ILE A 134 3.88 -9.42 10.16
N ALA A 135 2.78 -9.27 9.42
CA ALA A 135 1.52 -8.81 9.99
C ALA A 135 1.01 -9.75 11.11
N VAL A 136 1.10 -11.07 10.89
CA VAL A 136 0.73 -12.08 11.90
C VAL A 136 1.64 -11.99 13.13
N ILE A 137 2.96 -11.90 12.94
CA ILE A 137 3.92 -11.81 14.04
C ILE A 137 3.69 -10.55 14.89
N VAL A 138 3.51 -9.39 14.25
CA VAL A 138 3.28 -8.11 14.96
C VAL A 138 1.98 -8.16 15.77
N VAL A 139 0.90 -8.68 15.18
CA VAL A 139 -0.39 -8.80 15.86
C VAL A 139 -0.32 -9.80 17.00
N TYR A 140 0.40 -10.91 16.83
CA TYR A 140 0.62 -11.87 17.91
C TYR A 140 1.33 -11.23 19.11
N PHE A 141 2.45 -10.52 18.89
CA PHE A 141 3.13 -9.82 19.98
C PHE A 141 2.27 -8.72 20.60
N GLN A 142 1.48 -8.01 19.80
CA GLN A 142 0.55 -6.99 20.29
C GLN A 142 -0.50 -7.60 21.24
N LEU A 143 -1.05 -8.78 20.90
CA LEU A 143 -1.99 -9.51 21.76
C LEU A 143 -1.33 -10.01 23.05
N CYS A 144 -0.07 -10.47 22.99
CA CYS A 144 0.69 -10.85 24.19
C CYS A 144 0.87 -9.67 25.16
N HIS A 145 0.84 -8.45 24.66
CA HIS A 145 0.87 -7.21 25.44
C HIS A 145 -0.53 -6.68 25.81
N GLU A 146 -1.57 -7.50 25.66
CA GLU A 146 -2.97 -7.17 25.96
C GLU A 146 -3.53 -5.94 25.20
N ASP A 147 -2.92 -5.54 24.08
CA ASP A 147 -3.43 -4.44 23.26
C ASP A 147 -4.35 -4.96 22.14
N TYR A 148 -5.65 -4.69 22.26
CA TYR A 148 -6.65 -5.12 21.29
C TYR A 148 -6.78 -4.20 20.06
N ARG A 149 -6.06 -3.07 19.99
CA ARG A 149 -6.18 -2.07 18.92
C ARG A 149 -5.35 -2.47 17.69
N TRP A 150 -5.64 -3.62 17.11
CA TRP A 150 -4.84 -4.21 16.03
C TRP A 150 -5.13 -3.55 14.66
N TRP A 151 -6.38 -3.23 14.35
CA TRP A 151 -6.83 -2.88 12.99
C TRP A 151 -5.94 -1.86 12.25
N TRP A 152 -5.89 -0.62 12.74
CA TRP A 152 -5.11 0.45 12.11
C TRP A 152 -3.61 0.28 12.29
N ARG A 153 -3.22 -0.36 13.39
CA ARG A 153 -1.83 -0.60 13.72
C ARG A 153 -1.19 -1.57 12.73
N THR A 154 -1.84 -2.71 12.47
CA THR A 154 -1.41 -3.70 11.49
C THR A 154 -1.32 -3.09 10.10
N PHE A 155 -2.29 -2.25 9.71
CA PHE A 155 -2.26 -1.56 8.43
C PHE A 155 -1.01 -0.69 8.27
N ILE A 156 -0.69 0.11 9.29
CA ILE A 156 0.48 1.01 9.27
C ILE A 156 1.79 0.21 9.31
N THR A 157 1.90 -0.80 10.18
CA THR A 157 3.15 -1.57 10.33
C THR A 157 3.45 -2.42 9.11
N SER A 158 2.44 -3.04 8.49
CA SER A 158 2.62 -3.82 7.24
C SER A 158 2.87 -2.91 6.03
N GLY A 159 2.35 -1.69 6.04
CA GLY A 159 2.64 -0.63 5.07
C GLY A 159 4.09 -0.11 5.08
N GLY A 160 4.86 -0.41 6.14
CA GLY A 160 6.19 0.17 6.39
C GLY A 160 7.20 0.02 5.25
N SER A 161 7.06 -1.00 4.40
CA SER A 161 7.91 -1.19 3.21
C SER A 161 7.91 0.01 2.26
N ALA A 162 6.79 0.74 2.17
CA ALA A 162 6.67 1.88 1.28
C ALA A 162 7.56 3.07 1.71
N LEU A 163 7.91 3.18 3.00
CA LEU A 163 8.88 4.19 3.46
C LEU A 163 10.27 3.92 2.89
N TYR A 164 10.67 2.65 2.81
CA TYR A 164 11.93 2.25 2.20
C TYR A 164 11.90 2.45 0.69
N VAL A 165 10.79 2.16 0.03
CA VAL A 165 10.59 2.48 -1.39
C VAL A 165 10.73 3.99 -1.62
N PHE A 166 10.12 4.82 -0.77
CA PHE A 166 10.27 6.28 -0.87
C PHE A 166 11.72 6.72 -0.71
N GLY A 167 12.43 6.22 0.30
CA GLY A 167 13.86 6.48 0.48
C GLY A 167 14.69 6.06 -0.74
N TYR A 168 14.36 4.91 -1.33
CA TYR A 168 14.99 4.44 -2.57
C TYR A 168 14.73 5.38 -3.75
N THR A 169 13.52 5.93 -3.88
CA THR A 169 13.20 6.89 -4.95
C THR A 169 14.05 8.17 -4.84
N VAL A 170 14.30 8.66 -3.62
CA VAL A 170 15.16 9.82 -3.38
C VAL A 170 16.62 9.47 -3.69
N PHE A 171 17.10 8.31 -3.24
CA PHE A 171 18.44 7.83 -3.53
C PHE A 171 18.69 7.69 -5.05
N PHE A 172 17.73 7.09 -5.78
CA PHE A 172 17.83 6.90 -7.23
C PHE A 172 17.86 8.25 -7.97
N TYR A 173 17.05 9.21 -7.54
CA TYR A 173 17.06 10.58 -8.07
C TYR A 173 18.43 11.26 -7.92
N LEU A 174 19.07 11.14 -6.75
CA LEU A 174 20.33 11.82 -6.46
C LEU A 174 21.56 11.16 -7.09
N THR A 175 21.52 9.85 -7.32
CA THR A 175 22.72 9.08 -7.73
C THR A 175 22.72 8.61 -9.18
N LYS A 176 21.54 8.42 -9.79
CA LYS A 176 21.40 7.84 -11.13
C LYS A 176 20.84 8.83 -12.15
N LEU A 177 19.97 9.74 -11.73
CA LEU A 177 19.27 10.65 -12.62
C LEU A 177 19.99 11.99 -12.74
N GLU A 178 20.51 12.28 -13.93
CA GLU A 178 21.06 13.60 -14.28
C GLU A 178 19.96 14.59 -14.72
N ILE A 179 18.89 14.70 -13.93
CA ILE A 179 17.79 15.64 -14.21
C ILE A 179 18.10 16.98 -13.56
N THR A 180 18.34 18.01 -14.37
CA THR A 180 18.58 19.39 -13.90
C THR A 180 17.35 20.29 -14.00
N GLU A 181 16.37 19.92 -14.81
CA GLU A 181 15.16 20.71 -15.02
C GLU A 181 14.07 20.44 -13.98
N PHE A 182 13.40 21.50 -13.53
CA PHE A 182 12.32 21.43 -12.54
C PHE A 182 11.14 20.53 -12.95
N VAL A 183 10.67 20.63 -14.19
CA VAL A 183 9.43 19.94 -14.62
C VAL A 183 9.61 18.41 -14.67
N PRO A 184 10.67 17.86 -15.29
CA PRO A 184 10.96 16.43 -15.19
C PRO A 184 11.15 15.93 -13.75
N SER A 185 11.71 16.73 -12.85
CA SER A 185 11.80 16.37 -11.42
C SER A 185 10.42 16.25 -10.76
N VAL A 186 9.51 17.19 -11.02
CA VAL A 186 8.12 17.12 -10.53
C VAL A 186 7.41 15.87 -11.06
N ILE A 187 7.62 15.55 -12.34
CA ILE A 187 7.05 14.35 -12.98
C ILE A 187 7.62 13.08 -12.33
N TYR A 188 8.93 13.02 -12.12
CA TYR A 188 9.61 11.91 -11.46
C TYR A 188 9.04 11.65 -10.06
N PHE A 189 9.00 12.69 -9.22
CA PHE A 189 8.51 12.56 -7.86
C PHE A 189 7.01 12.28 -7.81
N GLY A 190 6.20 12.84 -8.73
CA GLY A 190 4.78 12.58 -8.78
C GLY A 190 4.44 11.12 -9.10
N TYR A 191 5.04 10.54 -10.14
CA TYR A 191 4.82 9.13 -10.46
C TYR A 191 5.45 8.19 -9.41
N SER A 192 6.62 8.54 -8.89
CA SER A 192 7.28 7.79 -7.81
C SER A 192 6.45 7.78 -6.52
N LEU A 193 5.82 8.92 -6.18
CA LEU A 193 4.92 9.02 -5.03
C LEU A 193 3.65 8.19 -5.23
N LEU A 194 3.10 8.12 -6.46
CA LEU A 194 2.02 7.18 -6.76
C LEU A 194 2.45 5.73 -6.55
N MET A 195 3.64 5.32 -6.98
CA MET A 195 4.17 3.97 -6.71
C MET A 195 4.29 3.69 -5.21
N VAL A 196 4.80 4.66 -4.44
CA VAL A 196 4.93 4.55 -2.98
C VAL A 196 3.56 4.40 -2.30
N ILE A 197 2.59 5.26 -2.64
CA ILE A 197 1.23 5.19 -2.08
C ILE A 197 0.56 3.86 -2.43
N THR A 198 0.73 3.41 -3.67
CA THR A 198 0.20 2.12 -4.14
C THR A 198 0.79 0.97 -3.32
N SER A 199 2.12 0.98 -3.14
CA SER A 199 2.81 -0.02 -2.32
C SER A 199 2.30 -0.01 -0.88
N TRP A 200 2.16 1.18 -0.25
CA TRP A 200 1.64 1.32 1.12
C TRP A 200 0.23 0.73 1.28
N ILE A 201 -0.69 1.09 0.38
CA ILE A 201 -2.07 0.60 0.45
C ILE A 201 -2.14 -0.90 0.20
N LEU A 202 -1.35 -1.40 -0.76
CA LEU A 202 -1.30 -2.82 -1.10
C LEU A 202 -0.79 -3.66 0.07
N THR A 203 0.40 -3.35 0.59
CA THR A 203 1.00 -4.12 1.69
C THR A 203 0.21 -3.94 2.98
N GLY A 204 -0.30 -2.74 3.25
CA GLY A 204 -1.22 -2.46 4.34
C GLY A 204 -2.49 -3.32 4.30
N ALA A 205 -3.13 -3.43 3.12
CA ALA A 205 -4.34 -4.23 2.96
C ALA A 205 -4.06 -5.72 3.16
N ILE A 206 -3.00 -6.25 2.53
CA ILE A 206 -2.58 -7.66 2.68
C ILE A 206 -2.36 -7.98 4.17
N GLY A 207 -1.66 -7.11 4.90
CA GLY A 207 -1.40 -7.30 6.31
C GLY A 207 -2.66 -7.34 7.17
N VAL A 208 -3.62 -6.44 6.94
CA VAL A 208 -4.91 -6.44 7.67
C VAL A 208 -5.71 -7.72 7.41
N TYR A 209 -5.79 -8.18 6.16
CA TYR A 209 -6.49 -9.42 5.83
C TYR A 209 -5.82 -10.65 6.46
N ALA A 210 -4.49 -10.74 6.41
CA ALA A 210 -3.73 -11.82 7.02
C ALA A 210 -3.96 -11.86 8.55
N ALA A 211 -3.86 -10.70 9.21
CA ALA A 211 -4.12 -10.57 10.65
C ALA A 211 -5.57 -10.93 11.02
N LEU A 212 -6.55 -10.53 10.22
CA LEU A 212 -7.96 -10.85 10.46
C LEU A 212 -8.19 -12.38 10.41
N ILE A 213 -7.66 -13.05 9.39
CA ILE A 213 -7.76 -14.52 9.26
C ILE A 213 -7.08 -15.20 10.45
N PHE A 214 -5.90 -14.73 10.84
CA PHE A 214 -5.16 -15.24 11.99
C PHE A 214 -5.94 -15.09 13.30
N LEU A 215 -6.49 -13.90 13.57
CA LEU A 215 -7.30 -13.64 14.76
C LEU A 215 -8.53 -14.53 14.81
N GLN A 216 -9.24 -14.69 13.69
CA GLN A 216 -10.39 -15.58 13.62
C GLN A 216 -10.01 -17.03 13.98
N LYS A 217 -8.85 -17.50 13.52
CA LYS A 217 -8.36 -18.85 13.81
C LYS A 217 -7.97 -19.02 15.28
N ILE A 218 -7.25 -18.08 15.87
CA ILE A 218 -6.87 -18.16 17.29
C ILE A 218 -8.09 -18.10 18.19
N TYR A 219 -8.97 -17.12 17.98
CA TYR A 219 -10.16 -16.96 18.83
C TYR A 219 -11.15 -18.11 18.69
N ALA A 220 -11.25 -18.75 17.52
CA ALA A 220 -12.07 -19.96 17.35
C ALA A 220 -11.47 -21.20 18.03
N ALA A 221 -10.15 -21.25 18.23
CA ALA A 221 -9.47 -22.37 18.88
C ALA A 221 -9.54 -22.31 20.42
N ILE A 222 -9.82 -21.14 20.99
CA ILE A 222 -10.00 -20.97 22.43
C ILE A 222 -11.34 -21.62 22.81
N LYS A 223 -11.28 -22.78 23.45
CA LYS A 223 -12.45 -23.39 24.10
C LYS A 223 -12.78 -22.54 25.33
N ILE A 224 -13.94 -21.89 25.26
CA ILE A 224 -14.55 -21.25 26.43
C ILE A 224 -15.38 -22.36 27.09
N ASP A 225 -14.77 -23.07 28.05
CA ASP A 225 -15.52 -23.85 29.05
C ASP A 225 -16.09 -22.90 30.11
#